data_AF-A0A9E0CWI0-F1
#
_entry.id   AF-A0A9E0CWI0-F1
#
_cell.length_a   1.000
_cell.length_b   1.000
_cell.length_c   1.000
_cell.angle_alpha   90.00
_cell.angle_beta   90.00
_cell.angle_gamma   90.00
#
_symmetry.space_group_name_H-M   'P 1'
#
loop_
_entity.id
_entity.type
_entity.pdbx_description
1 polymer ?
#
loop_
_entity_poly.entity_id
_entity_poly.type
_entity_poly.pdbx_seq_one_letter_code
_entity_poly.pdbx_strand_id
1 'polypeptide(L)'
;MAEKKLSKKALNKSFRNWAYGNLTCFSQEHMQTFGYLCAMLPLVEELYDTKEEQKEAMNTYTAFFNTEPQVGSIIVGITAGLEEAKANGNEDIDAEAINGIRAGLMGPLAGIGDSLVVGTLIPILLGIALGLSTGGSVVGPIFYIVAWNLIMAFGMKFLYFKGYE
;
A
#
# COMPACT_ATOMS: atom_id res chain seq x y z
N MET A 1 -25.44 12.85 -10.78
CA MET A 1 -24.60 13.42 -9.69
C MET A 1 -23.32 13.95 -10.33
N ALA A 2 -22.62 14.90 -9.70
CA ALA A 2 -21.31 15.30 -10.18
C ALA A 2 -20.33 14.12 -10.07
N GLU A 3 -19.40 14.00 -11.02
CA GLU A 3 -18.35 12.98 -10.99
C GLU A 3 -17.51 13.16 -9.72
N LYS A 4 -17.43 12.09 -8.91
CA LYS A 4 -16.61 12.03 -7.71
C LYS A 4 -15.16 11.80 -8.11
N LYS A 5 -14.25 12.64 -7.62
CA LYS A 5 -12.82 12.50 -7.85
C LYS A 5 -12.08 12.60 -6.54
N LEU A 6 -11.27 11.59 -6.21
CA LEU A 6 -10.41 11.59 -5.04
C LEU A 6 -9.41 12.74 -5.14
N SER A 7 -9.39 13.53 -4.09
CA SER A 7 -8.46 14.62 -3.96
C SER A 7 -7.05 14.08 -3.76
N LYS A 8 -6.06 14.83 -4.26
CA LYS A 8 -4.65 14.56 -3.96
C LYS A 8 -4.39 14.50 -2.44
N LYS A 9 -5.20 15.18 -1.63
CA LYS A 9 -5.11 15.16 -0.17
C LYS A 9 -5.54 13.79 0.40
N ALA A 10 -6.68 13.26 -0.03
CA ALA A 10 -7.15 11.93 0.38
C ALA A 10 -6.18 10.83 -0.06
N LEU A 11 -5.72 10.86 -1.31
CA LEU A 11 -4.73 9.92 -1.83
C LEU A 11 -3.42 9.95 -1.03
N ASN A 12 -2.89 11.13 -0.71
CA ASN A 12 -1.69 11.23 0.13
C ASN A 12 -1.93 10.74 1.56
N LYS A 13 -3.13 10.94 2.13
CA LYS A 13 -3.50 10.43 3.45
C LYS A 13 -3.58 8.90 3.44
N SER A 14 -4.21 8.32 2.41
CA SER A 14 -4.25 6.88 2.18
C SER A 14 -2.86 6.27 2.02
N PHE A 15 -2.04 6.83 1.12
CA PHE A 15 -0.65 6.42 0.93
C PHE A 15 0.15 6.48 2.24
N ARG A 16 0.04 7.58 3.01
CA ARG A 16 0.74 7.71 4.29
C ARG A 16 0.29 6.64 5.29
N ASN A 17 -1.01 6.39 5.37
CA ASN A 17 -1.55 5.36 6.24
C ASN A 17 -1.04 3.97 5.84
N TRP A 18 -0.92 3.67 4.53
CA TRP A 18 -0.29 2.44 4.07
C TRP A 18 1.21 2.40 4.38
N ALA A 19 1.96 3.44 4.03
CA ALA A 19 3.42 3.48 4.14
C ALA A 19 3.92 3.29 5.57
N TYR A 20 3.19 3.79 6.57
CA TYR A 20 3.53 3.61 8.00
C TYR A 20 2.74 2.49 8.68
N GLY A 21 1.52 2.21 8.23
CA GLY A 21 0.59 1.30 8.89
C GLY A 21 0.57 -0.12 8.31
N ASN A 22 1.26 -0.37 7.19
CA ASN A 22 1.45 -1.73 6.71
C ASN A 22 2.08 -2.60 7.81
N LEU A 23 1.69 -3.87 7.88
CA LEU A 23 2.08 -4.83 8.94
C LEU A 23 1.68 -4.45 10.38
N THR A 24 0.96 -3.34 10.60
CA THR A 24 0.41 -3.03 11.92
C THR A 24 -0.76 -3.96 12.24
N CYS A 25 -0.87 -4.39 13.50
CA CYS A 25 -1.88 -5.35 13.96
C CYS A 25 -1.87 -6.68 13.19
N PHE A 26 -0.69 -7.11 12.74
CA PHE A 26 -0.53 -8.36 12.01
C PHE A 26 -0.96 -9.56 12.86
N SER A 27 -1.88 -10.36 12.35
CA SER A 27 -2.34 -11.61 12.97
C SER A 27 -2.33 -12.74 11.95
N GLN A 28 -2.28 -13.99 12.39
CA GLN A 28 -2.28 -15.13 11.45
C GLN A 28 -3.59 -15.25 10.66
N GLU A 29 -4.69 -14.76 11.23
CA GLU A 29 -6.01 -14.82 10.59
C GLU A 29 -6.19 -13.68 9.57
N HIS A 30 -5.65 -12.49 9.85
CA HIS A 30 -5.93 -11.28 9.06
C HIS A 30 -4.71 -10.69 8.36
N MET A 31 -3.50 -11.15 8.67
CA MET A 31 -2.23 -10.63 8.16
C MET A 31 -2.21 -9.09 8.15
N GLN A 32 -2.18 -8.45 6.98
CA GLN A 32 -2.08 -6.99 6.84
C GLN A 32 -3.43 -6.27 6.71
N THR A 33 -4.57 -6.97 6.81
CA THR A 33 -5.91 -6.42 6.57
C THR A 33 -6.18 -5.13 7.36
N PHE A 34 -5.76 -5.03 8.62
CA PHE A 34 -6.01 -3.83 9.42
C PHE A 34 -5.26 -2.60 8.91
N GLY A 35 -3.98 -2.74 8.55
CA GLY A 35 -3.22 -1.67 7.92
C GLY A 35 -3.82 -1.24 6.59
N TYR A 36 -4.32 -2.21 5.81
CA TYR A 36 -5.02 -1.98 4.56
C TYR A 36 -6.35 -1.22 4.75
N LEU A 37 -7.17 -1.62 5.72
CA LEU A 37 -8.40 -0.92 6.11
C LEU A 37 -8.10 0.55 6.48
N CYS A 38 -7.08 0.80 7.28
CA CYS A 38 -6.65 2.16 7.64
C CYS A 38 -6.22 2.99 6.42
N ALA A 39 -5.63 2.35 5.40
CA ALA A 39 -5.26 3.02 4.15
C ALA A 39 -6.49 3.38 3.30
N MET A 40 -7.53 2.53 3.27
CA MET A 40 -8.74 2.79 2.47
C MET A 40 -9.71 3.77 3.13
N LEU A 41 -9.75 3.82 4.47
CA LEU A 41 -10.66 4.69 5.23
C LEU A 41 -10.73 6.16 4.72
N PRO A 42 -9.63 6.91 4.55
CA PRO A 42 -9.73 8.30 4.10
C PRO A 42 -10.27 8.47 2.68
N LEU A 43 -10.23 7.43 1.85
CA LEU A 43 -10.79 7.45 0.49
C LEU A 43 -12.31 7.26 0.56
N VAL A 44 -12.74 6.25 1.32
CA VAL A 44 -14.16 5.98 1.56
C VAL A 44 -14.85 7.15 2.26
N GLU A 45 -14.19 7.78 3.24
CA GLU A 45 -14.71 9.00 3.90
C GLU A 45 -14.92 10.19 2.94
N GLU A 46 -14.18 10.25 1.83
CA GLU A 46 -14.30 11.33 0.84
C GLU A 46 -15.28 10.97 -0.30
N LEU A 47 -15.41 9.68 -0.64
CA LEU A 47 -16.28 9.22 -1.71
C LEU A 47 -17.75 9.08 -1.29
N TYR A 48 -18.06 8.88 0.00
CA TYR A 48 -19.42 8.62 0.46
C TYR A 48 -19.84 9.60 1.55
N ASP A 49 -21.06 10.13 1.43
CA ASP A 49 -21.57 11.21 2.29
C ASP A 49 -22.09 10.68 3.64
N THR A 50 -22.72 9.50 3.63
CA THR A 50 -23.36 8.96 4.83
C THR A 50 -22.50 7.91 5.53
N LYS A 51 -22.68 7.79 6.85
CA LYS A 51 -21.96 6.78 7.64
C LYS A 51 -22.36 5.34 7.29
N GLU A 52 -23.58 5.13 6.81
CA GLU A 52 -24.03 3.80 6.37
C GLU A 52 -23.35 3.39 5.06
N GLU A 53 -23.27 4.29 4.06
CA GLU A 53 -22.53 4.03 2.83
C GLU A 53 -21.04 3.80 3.10
N GLN A 54 -20.43 4.62 3.96
CA GLN A 54 -19.02 4.45 4.35
C GLN A 54 -18.79 3.08 5.00
N LYS A 55 -19.68 2.65 5.90
CA LYS A 55 -19.61 1.35 6.57
C LYS A 55 -19.75 0.20 5.56
N GLU A 56 -20.70 0.31 4.64
CA GLU A 56 -20.92 -0.68 3.59
C GLU A 56 -19.70 -0.81 2.68
N ALA A 57 -19.16 0.31 2.20
CA ALA A 57 -17.96 0.32 1.37
C ALA A 57 -16.74 -0.30 2.10
N MET A 58 -16.54 0.04 3.37
CA MET A 58 -15.44 -0.49 4.18
C MET A 58 -15.48 -2.02 4.37
N ASN A 59 -16.67 -2.65 4.31
CA ASN A 59 -16.77 -4.11 4.40
C ASN A 59 -16.01 -4.82 3.29
N THR A 60 -15.90 -4.21 2.10
CA THR A 60 -15.10 -4.72 0.96
C THR A 60 -13.67 -5.06 1.38
N TYR A 61 -13.09 -4.26 2.26
CA TYR A 61 -11.68 -4.30 2.63
C TYR A 61 -11.37 -5.14 3.87
N THR A 62 -12.39 -5.78 4.45
CA THR A 62 -12.23 -6.71 5.58
C THR A 62 -11.71 -8.07 5.16
N ALA A 63 -11.90 -8.45 3.89
CA ALA A 63 -11.34 -9.68 3.36
C ALA A 63 -9.81 -9.65 3.42
N PHE A 64 -9.23 -10.84 3.63
CA PHE A 64 -7.80 -11.09 3.82
C PHE A 64 -6.92 -10.29 2.84
N PHE A 65 -5.86 -9.67 3.37
CA PHE A 65 -4.84 -8.98 2.58
C PHE A 65 -3.45 -9.34 3.08
N ASN A 66 -2.60 -9.87 2.19
CA ASN A 66 -1.21 -10.11 2.50
C ASN A 66 -0.34 -10.02 1.23
N THR A 67 0.66 -9.15 1.27
CA THR A 67 1.67 -9.01 0.21
C THR A 67 2.93 -8.35 0.77
N GLU A 68 3.99 -8.30 -0.03
CA GLU A 68 5.18 -7.53 0.34
C GLU A 68 4.82 -6.03 0.36
N PRO A 69 5.05 -5.29 1.46
CA PRO A 69 4.42 -3.98 1.64
C PRO A 69 4.85 -2.91 0.63
N GLN A 70 6.12 -2.94 0.22
CA GLN A 70 6.72 -1.90 -0.58
C GLN A 70 6.20 -1.94 -2.02
N VAL A 71 6.29 -3.11 -2.64
CA VAL A 71 5.77 -3.38 -3.99
C VAL A 71 4.24 -3.42 -3.97
N GLY A 72 3.66 -4.03 -2.94
CA GLY A 72 2.21 -4.13 -2.73
C GLY A 72 1.49 -2.80 -2.60
N SER A 73 2.22 -1.69 -2.40
CA SER A 73 1.66 -0.33 -2.43
C SER A 73 0.91 -0.01 -3.73
N ILE A 74 1.24 -0.67 -4.85
CA ILE A 74 0.50 -0.54 -6.11
C ILE A 74 -0.94 -1.08 -6.00
N ILE A 75 -1.16 -2.16 -5.25
CA ILE A 75 -2.50 -2.77 -5.09
C ILE A 75 -3.44 -1.80 -4.37
N VAL A 76 -2.92 -1.09 -3.36
CA VAL A 76 -3.68 -0.07 -2.63
C VAL A 76 -4.07 1.09 -3.56
N GLY A 77 -3.14 1.51 -4.43
CA GLY A 77 -3.41 2.51 -5.47
C GLY A 77 -4.49 2.06 -6.46
N ILE A 78 -4.38 0.84 -6.99
CA ILE A 78 -5.39 0.24 -7.90
C ILE A 78 -6.75 0.23 -7.22
N THR A 79 -6.80 -0.21 -5.96
CA THR A 79 -8.06 -0.30 -5.23
C THR A 79 -8.68 1.07 -4.95
N ALA A 80 -7.86 2.11 -4.75
CA ALA A 80 -8.35 3.49 -4.67
C ALA A 80 -9.06 3.92 -5.97
N GLY A 81 -8.50 3.58 -7.13
CA GLY A 81 -9.09 3.87 -8.44
C GLY A 81 -10.38 3.08 -8.69
N LEU A 82 -10.39 1.79 -8.32
CA LEU A 82 -11.58 0.95 -8.44
C LEU A 82 -12.73 1.44 -7.53
N GLU A 83 -12.44 1.84 -6.30
CA GLU A 83 -13.46 2.38 -5.39
C GLU A 83 -14.01 3.71 -5.90
N GLU A 84 -13.16 4.57 -6.47
CA GLU A 84 -13.60 5.81 -7.13
C GLU A 84 -14.53 5.50 -8.32
N ALA A 85 -14.20 4.50 -9.15
CA ALA A 85 -15.05 4.08 -10.27
C ALA A 85 -16.40 3.54 -9.78
N LYS A 86 -16.39 2.69 -8.75
CA LYS A 86 -17.59 2.16 -8.10
C LYS A 86 -18.46 3.28 -7.52
N ALA A 87 -17.87 4.23 -6.80
CA ALA A 87 -18.58 5.36 -6.21
C ALA A 87 -19.20 6.30 -7.27
N ASN A 88 -18.70 6.26 -8.50
CA ASN A 88 -19.26 6.94 -9.67
C ASN A 88 -20.33 6.15 -10.42
N GLY A 89 -20.72 4.97 -9.92
CA GLY A 89 -21.79 4.15 -10.49
C GLY A 89 -21.34 3.21 -11.61
N ASN A 90 -20.06 2.83 -11.66
CA ASN A 90 -19.62 1.76 -12.55
C ASN A 90 -20.14 0.41 -12.04
N GLU A 91 -21.14 -0.15 -12.73
CA GLU A 91 -21.80 -1.42 -12.37
C GLU A 91 -20.89 -2.64 -12.52
N ASP A 92 -19.82 -2.57 -13.32
CA ASP A 92 -18.87 -3.66 -13.49
C ASP A 92 -17.89 -3.79 -12.30
N ILE A 93 -17.81 -2.76 -11.45
CA ILE A 93 -16.89 -2.70 -10.30
C ILE A 93 -17.68 -2.76 -9.00
N ASP A 94 -17.96 -3.97 -8.55
CA ASP A 94 -18.54 -4.23 -7.23
C ASP A 94 -17.49 -4.68 -6.20
N ALA A 95 -17.94 -5.01 -5.00
CA ALA A 95 -17.05 -5.48 -3.93
C ALA A 95 -16.35 -6.81 -4.27
N GLU A 96 -16.98 -7.68 -5.05
CA GLU A 96 -16.44 -8.98 -5.45
C GLU A 96 -15.35 -8.80 -6.51
N ALA A 97 -15.57 -7.93 -7.50
CA ALA A 97 -14.60 -7.55 -8.52
C ALA A 97 -13.34 -6.95 -7.89
N ILE A 98 -13.49 -5.99 -6.97
CA ILE A 98 -12.37 -5.39 -6.23
C ILE A 98 -11.58 -6.48 -5.48
N ASN A 99 -12.28 -7.37 -4.78
CA ASN A 99 -11.65 -8.45 -4.04
C ASN A 99 -10.95 -9.48 -4.95
N GLY A 100 -11.53 -9.81 -6.10
CA GLY A 100 -10.96 -10.70 -7.08
C GLY A 100 -9.66 -10.15 -7.68
N ILE A 101 -9.65 -8.89 -8.08
CA ILE A 101 -8.45 -8.20 -8.59
C ILE A 101 -7.37 -8.19 -7.50
N ARG A 102 -7.73 -7.77 -6.29
CA ARG A 102 -6.81 -7.70 -5.15
C ARG A 102 -6.19 -9.07 -4.84
N ALA A 103 -7.00 -10.12 -4.75
CA ALA A 103 -6.55 -11.49 -4.49
C ALA A 103 -5.63 -12.02 -5.60
N GLY A 104 -5.95 -11.72 -6.87
CA GLY A 104 -5.12 -12.09 -8.01
C GLY A 104 -3.74 -11.42 -8.03
N LEU A 105 -3.63 -10.21 -7.46
CA LEU A 105 -2.38 -9.45 -7.42
C LEU A 105 -1.52 -9.73 -6.19
N MET A 106 -2.12 -10.11 -5.05
CA MET A 106 -1.41 -10.35 -3.79
C MET A 106 -0.25 -11.33 -3.95
N GLY A 107 -0.49 -12.49 -4.56
CA GLY A 107 0.49 -13.57 -4.71
C GLY A 107 1.69 -13.21 -5.61
N PRO A 108 1.45 -12.82 -6.88
CA PRO A 108 2.54 -12.44 -7.78
C PRO A 108 3.38 -11.27 -7.26
N LEU A 109 2.74 -10.24 -6.70
CA LEU A 109 3.48 -9.09 -6.18
C LEU A 109 4.21 -9.39 -4.87
N ALA A 110 3.69 -10.31 -4.04
CA ALA A 110 4.44 -10.80 -2.88
C ALA A 110 5.73 -11.48 -3.33
N GLY A 111 5.66 -12.43 -4.27
CA GLY A 111 6.85 -13.14 -4.75
C GLY A 111 7.90 -12.22 -5.39
N ILE A 112 7.45 -11.23 -6.17
CA ILE A 112 8.34 -10.21 -6.76
C ILE A 112 8.95 -9.32 -5.68
N GLY A 113 8.13 -8.80 -4.76
CA GLY A 113 8.58 -7.93 -3.68
C GLY A 113 9.56 -8.63 -2.75
N ASP A 114 9.25 -9.85 -2.32
CA ASP A 114 10.12 -10.63 -1.43
C ASP A 114 11.48 -10.89 -2.10
N SER A 115 11.49 -11.21 -3.40
CA SER A 115 12.75 -11.46 -4.12
C SER A 115 13.57 -10.17 -4.33
N LEU A 116 12.92 -9.08 -4.74
CA LEU A 116 13.60 -7.83 -5.09
C LEU A 116 13.99 -7.00 -3.87
N VAL A 117 13.06 -6.79 -2.94
CA VAL A 117 13.26 -5.92 -1.78
C VAL A 117 14.00 -6.69 -0.70
N VAL A 118 13.42 -7.79 -0.22
CA VAL A 118 13.95 -8.55 0.91
C VAL A 118 15.18 -9.37 0.51
N GLY A 119 15.11 -10.07 -0.63
CA GLY A 119 16.15 -10.98 -1.09
C GLY A 119 17.34 -10.31 -1.78
N THR A 120 17.17 -9.11 -2.33
CA THR A 120 18.20 -8.47 -3.17
C THR A 120 18.61 -7.09 -2.67
N LEU A 121 17.68 -6.14 -2.59
CA LEU A 121 17.98 -4.75 -2.26
C LEU A 121 18.53 -4.59 -0.85
N ILE A 122 17.86 -5.16 0.16
CA ILE A 122 18.31 -5.09 1.56
C ILE A 122 19.73 -5.68 1.71
N PRO A 123 20.04 -6.92 1.23
CA PRO A 123 21.38 -7.47 1.29
C PRO A 123 22.46 -6.61 0.60
N ILE A 124 22.16 -6.03 -0.56
CA ILE A 124 23.11 -5.13 -1.26
C ILE A 124 23.39 -3.88 -0.41
N LEU A 125 22.34 -3.22 0.09
CA LEU A 125 22.50 -2.02 0.92
C LEU A 125 23.27 -2.32 2.22
N LEU A 126 22.98 -3.45 2.87
CA LEU A 126 23.70 -3.91 4.05
C LEU A 126 25.16 -4.24 3.73
N GLY A 127 25.44 -4.89 2.60
CA GLY A 127 26.80 -5.18 2.15
C GLY A 127 27.65 -3.91 1.97
N ILE A 128 27.07 -2.87 1.35
CA ILE A 128 27.71 -1.56 1.21
C ILE A 128 27.92 -0.92 2.60
N ALA A 129 26.88 -0.94 3.45
CA ALA A 129 26.95 -0.37 4.80
C ALA A 129 28.05 -1.04 5.65
N LEU A 130 28.20 -2.36 5.56
CA LEU A 130 29.26 -3.09 6.27
C LEU A 130 30.66 -2.65 5.80
N GLY A 131 30.87 -2.48 4.49
CA GLY A 131 32.13 -1.97 3.96
C GLY A 131 32.47 -0.56 4.46
N LEU A 132 31.47 0.31 4.55
CA LEU A 132 31.59 1.68 5.06
C LEU A 132 31.75 1.76 6.60
N SER A 133 31.54 0.65 7.31
CA SER A 133 31.64 0.57 8.79
C SER A 133 33.02 0.15 9.29
N THR A 134 34.00 -0.01 8.40
CA THR A 134 35.37 -0.38 8.75
C THR A 134 35.98 0.58 9.78
N GLY A 135 36.74 0.02 10.74
CA GLY A 135 37.34 0.80 11.83
C GLY A 135 36.33 1.38 12.85
N GLY A 136 35.08 0.89 12.87
CA GLY A 136 34.04 1.39 13.77
C GLY A 136 33.35 2.67 13.28
N SER A 137 33.49 2.98 12.00
CA SER A 137 32.87 4.15 11.37
C SER A 137 31.34 4.09 11.40
N VAL A 138 30.70 5.18 11.82
CA VAL A 138 29.23 5.34 11.83
C VAL A 138 28.64 5.62 10.45
N VAL A 139 29.48 5.80 9.43
CA VAL A 139 29.03 6.15 8.06
C VAL A 139 28.17 5.04 7.45
N GLY A 140 28.50 3.77 7.71
CA GLY A 140 27.71 2.63 7.20
C GLY A 140 26.26 2.62 7.68
N PRO A 141 25.98 2.68 8.99
CA PRO A 141 24.62 2.81 9.51
C PRO A 141 23.86 4.03 8.97
N ILE A 142 24.52 5.20 8.89
CA ILE A 142 23.91 6.42 8.35
C ILE A 142 23.54 6.23 6.87
N PHE A 143 24.45 5.67 6.08
CA PHE A 143 24.21 5.34 4.68
C PHE A 143 22.98 4.44 4.53
N TYR A 144 22.91 3.34 5.29
CA TYR A 144 21.78 2.41 5.22
C TYR A 144 20.46 3.10 5.55
N ILE A 145 20.40 3.86 6.65
CA ILE A 145 19.20 4.57 7.08
C ILE A 145 18.72 5.53 5.99
N VAL A 146 19.62 6.34 5.43
CA VAL A 146 19.25 7.32 4.40
C VAL A 146 18.85 6.63 3.10
N ALA A 147 19.68 5.70 2.61
CA ALA A 147 19.43 5.00 1.34
C ALA A 147 18.11 4.21 1.39
N TRP A 148 17.91 3.39 2.43
CA TRP A 148 16.70 2.61 2.60
C TRP A 148 15.45 3.50 2.64
N ASN A 149 15.43 4.50 3.52
CA ASN A 149 14.23 5.34 3.68
C ASN A 149 13.89 6.13 2.42
N LEU A 150 14.90 6.66 1.69
CA LEU A 150 14.63 7.39 0.45
C LEU A 150 14.12 6.46 -0.65
N ILE A 151 14.77 5.31 -0.86
CA ILE A 151 14.35 4.35 -1.90
C ILE A 151 12.93 3.86 -1.61
N MET A 152 12.62 3.51 -0.37
CA MET A 152 11.29 3.04 0.02
C MET A 152 10.24 4.14 -0.07
N ALA A 153 10.51 5.34 0.46
CA ALA A 153 9.53 6.43 0.44
C ALA A 153 9.15 6.84 -0.99
N PHE A 154 10.13 6.97 -1.89
CA PHE A 154 9.86 7.33 -3.29
C PHE A 154 9.32 6.16 -4.10
N GLY A 155 9.86 4.94 -3.91
CA GLY A 155 9.42 3.74 -4.62
C GLY A 155 7.96 3.39 -4.31
N MET A 156 7.59 3.34 -3.02
CA MET A 156 6.21 3.06 -2.61
C MET A 156 5.25 4.14 -3.10
N LYS A 157 5.65 5.42 -2.99
CA LYS A 157 4.82 6.53 -3.47
C LYS A 157 4.59 6.44 -4.97
N PHE A 158 5.66 6.19 -5.74
CA PHE A 158 5.55 6.01 -7.19
C PHE A 158 4.59 4.87 -7.53
N LEU A 159 4.75 3.70 -6.92
CA LEU A 159 3.90 2.54 -7.15
C LEU A 159 2.44 2.80 -6.77
N TYR A 160 2.18 3.45 -5.63
CA TYR A 160 0.83 3.82 -5.21
C TYR A 160 0.13 4.70 -6.25
N PHE A 161 0.76 5.81 -6.64
CA PHE A 161 0.14 6.74 -7.59
C PHE A 161 0.06 6.14 -9.00
N LYS A 162 1.01 5.29 -9.39
CA LYS A 162 0.96 4.56 -10.67
C LYS A 162 -0.17 3.52 -10.69
N GLY A 163 -0.51 2.94 -9.56
CA GLY A 163 -1.65 2.04 -9.43
C GLY A 163 -3.00 2.78 -9.46
N TYR A 164 -3.05 4.01 -8.95
CA TYR A 164 -4.27 4.83 -8.95
C TYR A 164 -4.62 5.41 -10.34
N GLU A 165 -3.60 5.75 -11.14
CA GLU A 165 -3.76 6.20 -12.54
C GLU A 165 -4.34 5.12 -13.46
#